data_AF-A0AAV0X3H2-F1
#
_entry.id   AF-A0AAV0X3H2-F1
#
_cell.length_a   1.000
_cell.length_b   1.000
_cell.length_c   1.000
_cell.angle_alpha   90.00
_cell.angle_beta   90.00
_cell.angle_gamma   90.00
#
_symmetry.space_group_name_H-M   'P 1'
#
loop_
_entity.id
_entity.type
_entity.pdbx_description
1 polymer ?
#
loop_
_entity_poly.entity_id
_entity_poly.type
_entity_poly.pdbx_seq_one_letter_code
_entity_poly.pdbx_strand_id
1 'polypeptide(L)'
;MLEILSAIKNNNVNKIPTSSEQCYSTYIDQVQKVIRTYYKYNKTPAELTISYEDLLNADNKGRWWIVGSAWKGDEQKNNNNLQKKDMYDKKLLDMAKKYRMNTDTRKNIFCILFTAEDYLDAFNKLVRLGLKGLQQEEIVSVLIHCLLVYKVYNPFFAYVAQQLCQSNRKYQAFFKKSINVRLEEIDNLKKNQIPILASFLAKMLRNHSLPITILKNVDWGSLNKLMVSFVRQTLIKVLQDSDEEETTNIFLKASKNPTLQFFREGLTLFLSHFLIKNASKDISDKKLELLTNRVKVAQAALNRC
;
A
#
# COMPACT_ATOMS: atom_id res chain seq x y z
N MET A 1 -39.59 17.78 26.63
CA MET A 1 -40.58 16.89 27.29
C MET A 1 -40.05 16.34 28.63
N LEU A 2 -38.86 15.74 28.68
CA LEU A 2 -38.27 15.26 29.96
C LEU A 2 -37.99 16.36 30.99
N GLU A 3 -37.58 17.56 30.56
CA GLU A 3 -37.38 18.71 31.47
C GLU A 3 -38.70 19.20 32.08
N ILE A 4 -39.81 19.14 31.34
CA ILE A 4 -41.15 19.51 31.79
C ILE A 4 -41.63 18.50 32.84
N LEU A 5 -41.43 17.20 32.58
CA LEU A 5 -41.75 16.12 33.53
C LEU A 5 -40.91 16.23 34.81
N SER A 6 -39.63 16.62 34.70
CA SER A 6 -38.78 16.87 35.87
C SER A 6 -39.19 18.13 36.64
N ALA A 7 -39.65 19.18 35.96
CA ALA A 7 -40.17 20.40 36.59
C ALA A 7 -41.50 20.17 37.32
N ILE A 8 -42.38 19.33 36.75
CA ILE A 8 -43.61 18.87 37.41
C ILE A 8 -43.28 18.03 38.64
N LYS A 9 -42.34 17.07 38.51
CA LYS A 9 -41.88 16.22 39.63
C LYS A 9 -41.28 17.03 40.79
N ASN A 10 -40.62 18.15 40.49
CA ASN A 10 -40.00 19.05 41.47
C ASN A 10 -40.89 20.26 41.82
N ASN A 11 -42.18 20.21 41.48
CA ASN A 11 -43.21 21.20 41.81
C ASN A 11 -42.83 22.66 41.51
N ASN A 12 -42.12 22.89 40.40
CA ASN A 12 -41.61 24.22 40.04
C ASN A 12 -42.44 24.79 38.88
N VAL A 13 -43.66 25.24 39.21
CA VAL A 13 -44.69 25.71 38.26
C VAL A 13 -44.26 26.86 37.36
N ASN A 14 -43.27 27.67 37.78
CA ASN A 14 -42.74 28.79 37.01
C ASN A 14 -41.94 28.37 35.76
N LYS A 15 -41.54 27.09 35.66
CA LYS A 15 -40.81 26.53 34.50
C LYS A 15 -41.71 25.78 33.51
N ILE A 16 -43.02 25.73 33.78
CA ILE A 16 -43.99 25.06 32.91
C ILE A 16 -44.59 26.14 32.00
N PRO A 17 -44.26 26.19 30.70
CA PRO A 17 -44.84 27.17 29.80
C PRO A 17 -46.32 26.86 29.59
N THR A 18 -47.21 27.73 30.07
CA THR A 18 -48.67 27.52 30.06
C THR A 18 -49.33 28.08 28.79
N SER A 19 -48.61 28.88 28.00
CA SER A 19 -49.10 29.49 26.76
C SER A 19 -48.20 29.14 25.57
N SER A 20 -48.78 29.02 24.38
CA SER A 20 -48.06 28.69 23.14
C SER A 20 -46.87 29.63 22.87
N GLU A 21 -47.00 30.92 23.16
CA GLU A 21 -45.95 31.94 23.02
C GLU A 21 -44.71 31.68 23.92
N GLN A 22 -44.92 31.20 25.14
CA GLN A 22 -43.82 30.86 26.06
C GLN A 22 -43.07 29.60 25.61
N CYS A 23 -43.75 28.68 24.93
CA CYS A 23 -43.14 27.49 24.34
C CYS A 23 -42.21 27.85 23.17
N TYR A 24 -42.62 28.81 22.33
CA TYR A 24 -41.77 29.32 21.25
C TYR A 24 -40.56 30.10 21.79
N SER A 25 -40.74 30.93 22.83
CA SER A 25 -39.62 31.65 23.47
C SER A 25 -38.58 30.72 24.07
N THR A 26 -39.01 29.65 24.76
CA THR A 26 -38.09 28.66 25.35
C THR A 26 -37.35 27.86 24.28
N TYR A 27 -38.00 27.54 23.16
CA TYR A 27 -37.35 26.91 22.01
C TYR A 27 -36.29 27.82 21.38
N ILE A 28 -36.62 29.11 21.17
CA ILE A 28 -35.67 30.09 20.65
C ILE A 28 -34.47 30.24 21.58
N ASP A 29 -34.66 30.29 22.90
CA ASP A 29 -33.57 30.37 23.86
C ASP A 29 -32.65 29.14 23.84
N GLN A 30 -33.23 27.95 23.65
CA GLN A 30 -32.45 26.71 23.49
C GLN A 30 -31.62 26.74 22.20
N VAL A 31 -32.22 27.15 21.08
CA VAL A 31 -31.53 27.29 19.79
C VAL A 31 -30.42 28.33 19.89
N GLN A 32 -30.68 29.48 20.50
CA GLN A 32 -29.67 30.53 20.71
C GLN A 32 -28.50 30.04 21.58
N LYS A 33 -28.76 29.28 22.65
CA LYS A 33 -27.70 28.68 23.48
C LYS A 33 -26.81 27.75 22.67
N VAL A 34 -27.42 26.87 21.87
CA VAL A 34 -26.71 25.93 21.00
C VAL A 34 -25.83 26.67 19.99
N ILE A 35 -26.37 27.69 19.32
CA ILE A 35 -25.62 28.53 18.36
C ILE A 35 -24.47 29.28 19.07
N ARG A 36 -24.69 29.86 20.25
CA ARG A 36 -23.63 30.55 21.02
C ARG A 36 -22.50 29.60 21.40
N THR A 37 -22.81 28.35 21.74
CA THR A 37 -21.80 27.32 22.03
C THR A 37 -20.97 27.02 20.79
N TYR A 38 -21.59 26.88 19.61
CA TYR A 38 -20.83 26.65 18.38
C TYR A 38 -19.95 27.84 18.00
N TYR A 39 -20.45 29.06 18.15
CA TYR A 39 -19.68 30.28 17.86
C TYR A 39 -18.50 30.48 18.81
N LYS A 40 -18.66 30.19 20.12
CA LYS A 40 -17.58 30.34 21.11
C LYS A 40 -16.46 29.31 20.94
N TYR A 41 -16.76 28.09 20.48
CA TYR A 41 -15.79 26.99 20.46
C TYR A 41 -15.27 26.64 19.06
N ASN A 42 -15.63 27.40 18.00
CA ASN A 42 -15.28 27.12 16.60
C ASN A 42 -15.47 25.64 16.21
N LYS A 43 -16.51 25.00 16.76
CA LYS A 43 -16.83 23.61 16.47
C LYS A 43 -17.77 23.59 15.26
N THR A 44 -17.35 22.91 14.19
CA THR A 44 -18.28 22.50 13.12
C THR A 44 -19.36 21.61 13.74
N PRO A 45 -20.64 21.73 13.31
CA PRO A 45 -21.67 20.83 13.81
C PRO A 45 -21.22 19.39 13.56
N ALA A 46 -21.45 18.52 14.54
CA ALA A 46 -21.23 17.09 14.33
C ALA A 46 -22.12 16.69 13.16
N GLU A 47 -21.50 16.15 12.10
CA GLU A 47 -22.23 15.61 10.96
C GLU A 47 -23.22 14.58 11.51
N LEU A 48 -24.47 14.63 11.03
CA LEU A 48 -25.43 13.59 11.34
C LEU A 48 -24.81 12.27 10.87
N THR A 49 -24.56 11.34 11.80
CA THR A 49 -24.00 10.02 11.50
C THR A 49 -24.99 9.09 10.79
N ILE A 50 -26.11 9.65 10.33
CA ILE A 50 -27.28 8.96 9.81
C ILE A 50 -27.32 9.17 8.30
N SER A 51 -27.48 8.08 7.54
CA SER A 51 -27.63 8.18 6.09
C SER A 51 -29.00 8.76 5.73
N TYR A 52 -29.10 9.43 4.58
CA TYR A 52 -30.38 9.90 4.04
C TYR A 52 -31.39 8.75 3.85
N GLU A 53 -30.90 7.57 3.47
CA GLU A 53 -31.72 6.36 3.36
C GLU A 53 -32.33 5.94 4.71
N ASP A 54 -31.60 6.14 5.80
CA ASP A 54 -32.07 5.78 7.14
C ASP A 54 -33.13 6.78 7.61
N LEU A 55 -32.98 8.07 7.25
CA LEU A 55 -33.99 9.10 7.52
C LEU A 55 -35.30 8.83 6.79
N LEU A 56 -35.24 8.45 5.51
CA LEU A 56 -36.44 8.10 4.72
C LEU A 56 -37.14 6.85 5.26
N ASN A 57 -36.39 5.90 5.81
CA ASN A 57 -36.93 4.65 6.33
C ASN A 57 -37.18 4.66 7.85
N ALA A 58 -37.20 5.84 8.48
CA ALA A 58 -37.31 6.01 9.93
C ALA A 58 -38.58 5.35 10.52
N ASP A 59 -39.69 5.34 9.78
CA ASP A 59 -40.96 4.78 10.24
C ASP A 59 -41.03 3.25 10.09
N ASN A 60 -40.24 2.70 9.15
CA ASN A 60 -40.20 1.26 8.86
C ASN A 60 -39.11 0.52 9.67
N LYS A 61 -37.89 1.09 9.71
CA LYS A 61 -36.71 0.48 10.38
C LYS A 61 -36.56 0.90 11.84
N GLY A 62 -37.31 1.91 12.26
CA GLY A 62 -37.18 2.52 13.57
C GLY A 62 -35.99 3.48 13.63
N ARG A 63 -36.03 4.36 14.63
CA ARG A 63 -35.11 5.51 14.77
C ARG A 63 -33.96 5.15 15.71
N TRP A 64 -33.05 4.30 15.26
CA TRP A 64 -31.96 3.75 16.08
C TRP A 64 -31.00 4.81 16.65
N TRP A 65 -30.92 5.98 16.00
CA TRP A 65 -30.15 7.14 16.47
C TRP A 65 -30.79 7.89 17.64
N ILE A 66 -31.99 7.49 18.06
CA ILE A 66 -32.67 8.02 19.24
C ILE A 66 -32.55 7.01 20.37
N VAL A 67 -31.86 7.40 21.44
CA VAL A 67 -31.68 6.57 22.64
C VAL A 67 -33.05 6.15 23.19
N GLY A 68 -33.31 4.84 23.22
CA GLY A 68 -34.57 4.26 23.73
C GLY A 68 -35.63 3.91 22.68
N SER A 69 -35.37 4.13 21.38
CA SER A 69 -36.28 3.69 20.32
C SER A 69 -36.07 2.23 19.94
N ALA A 70 -37.16 1.49 19.70
CA ALA A 70 -37.10 0.10 19.23
C ALA A 70 -36.59 0.04 17.79
N TRP A 71 -35.46 -0.64 17.58
CA TRP A 71 -34.91 -0.93 16.26
C TRP A 71 -35.49 -2.24 15.76
N LYS A 72 -36.26 -2.19 14.66
CA LYS A 72 -36.66 -3.38 13.92
C LYS A 72 -35.49 -3.73 13.01
N GLY A 73 -34.65 -4.66 13.47
CA GLY A 73 -33.46 -5.09 12.76
C GLY A 73 -33.72 -5.36 11.27
N ASP A 74 -32.72 -5.07 10.44
CA ASP A 74 -32.81 -5.21 8.99
C ASP A 74 -32.77 -6.71 8.62
N GLU A 75 -33.93 -7.37 8.56
CA GLU A 75 -34.05 -8.77 8.08
C GLU A 75 -33.65 -8.93 6.59
N GLN A 76 -33.32 -7.84 5.88
CA GLN A 76 -32.97 -7.87 4.46
C GLN A 76 -31.60 -7.26 4.09
N LYS A 77 -30.77 -6.83 5.05
CA LYS A 77 -29.38 -6.37 4.77
C LYS A 77 -28.26 -7.23 5.39
N ASN A 78 -28.53 -8.50 5.68
CA ASN A 78 -27.48 -9.53 5.80
C ASN A 78 -27.20 -10.27 4.48
N ASN A 79 -27.58 -9.67 3.34
CA ASN A 79 -27.13 -10.07 2.00
C ASN A 79 -25.85 -9.36 1.55
N ASN A 80 -24.99 -8.94 2.49
CA ASN A 80 -23.57 -8.69 2.21
C ASN A 80 -22.70 -9.93 2.45
N ASN A 81 -23.30 -11.07 2.80
CA ASN A 81 -22.82 -12.34 2.28
C ASN A 81 -23.24 -12.41 0.80
N LEU A 82 -22.48 -11.70 -0.05
CA LEU A 82 -22.40 -12.08 -1.46
C LEU A 82 -22.22 -13.59 -1.47
N GLN A 83 -23.21 -14.27 -2.00
CA GLN A 83 -23.17 -15.67 -2.33
C GLN A 83 -21.83 -15.93 -3.04
N LYS A 84 -20.87 -16.52 -2.31
CA LYS A 84 -19.65 -17.11 -2.87
C LYS A 84 -20.05 -18.35 -3.67
N LYS A 85 -20.83 -18.19 -4.73
CA LYS A 85 -20.79 -19.11 -5.86
C LYS A 85 -19.51 -18.74 -6.59
N ASP A 86 -18.50 -19.59 -6.46
CA ASP A 86 -17.21 -19.58 -7.18
C ASP A 86 -17.15 -18.52 -8.30
N MET A 87 -16.84 -17.25 -7.95
CA MET A 87 -16.74 -16.13 -8.90
C MET A 87 -15.59 -16.34 -9.90
N TYR A 88 -14.78 -17.36 -9.63
CA TYR A 88 -13.61 -17.75 -10.37
C TYR A 88 -13.67 -19.25 -10.62
N ASP A 89 -13.18 -19.67 -11.78
CA ASP A 89 -13.12 -21.08 -12.15
C ASP A 89 -12.48 -21.93 -11.04
N LYS A 90 -13.05 -23.12 -10.78
CA LYS A 90 -12.52 -24.07 -9.79
C LYS A 90 -11.03 -24.38 -10.02
N LYS A 91 -10.59 -24.41 -11.27
CA LYS A 91 -9.17 -24.56 -11.66
C LYS A 91 -8.28 -23.45 -11.11
N LEU A 92 -8.77 -22.20 -11.12
CA LEU A 92 -8.04 -21.05 -10.61
C LEU A 92 -7.97 -21.05 -9.08
N LEU A 93 -9.06 -21.43 -8.42
CA LEU A 93 -9.09 -21.60 -6.96
C LEU A 93 -8.16 -22.72 -6.49
N ASP A 94 -8.08 -23.82 -7.23
CA ASP A 94 -7.14 -24.91 -6.93
C ASP A 94 -5.69 -24.50 -7.20
N MET A 95 -5.44 -23.67 -8.23
CA MET A 95 -4.14 -23.01 -8.38
C MET A 95 -3.85 -22.13 -7.17
N ALA A 96 -4.75 -21.25 -6.74
CA ALA A 96 -4.52 -20.40 -5.58
C ALA A 96 -4.14 -21.21 -4.32
N LYS A 97 -4.77 -22.38 -4.10
CA LYS A 97 -4.40 -23.32 -3.03
C LYS A 97 -2.99 -23.88 -3.20
N LYS A 98 -2.59 -24.29 -4.43
CA LYS A 98 -1.22 -24.74 -4.73
C LYS A 98 -0.17 -23.66 -4.44
N TYR A 99 -0.50 -22.40 -4.69
CA TYR A 99 0.34 -21.24 -4.37
C TYR A 99 0.22 -20.79 -2.89
N ARG A 100 -0.39 -21.62 -2.01
CA ARG A 100 -0.51 -21.38 -0.56
C ARG A 100 -1.28 -20.10 -0.20
N MET A 101 -2.30 -19.75 -0.98
CA MET A 101 -3.20 -18.63 -0.68
C MET A 101 -4.25 -19.09 0.35
N ASN A 102 -3.94 -18.93 1.63
CA ASN A 102 -4.77 -19.44 2.73
C ASN A 102 -6.00 -18.57 3.02
N THR A 103 -5.88 -17.25 2.90
CA THR A 103 -6.97 -16.30 3.18
C THR A 103 -7.79 -15.98 1.94
N ASP A 104 -9.07 -15.66 2.12
CA ASP A 104 -9.95 -15.29 1.01
C ASP A 104 -9.50 -13.99 0.33
N THR A 105 -8.92 -13.05 1.09
CA THR A 105 -8.30 -11.83 0.55
C THR A 105 -7.17 -12.18 -0.44
N ARG A 106 -6.26 -13.09 -0.05
CA ARG A 106 -5.15 -13.53 -0.90
C ARG A 106 -5.63 -14.31 -2.12
N LYS A 107 -6.64 -15.16 -1.97
CA LYS A 107 -7.27 -15.87 -3.11
C LYS A 107 -7.88 -14.88 -4.09
N ASN A 108 -8.61 -13.87 -3.62
CA ASN A 108 -9.21 -12.85 -4.49
C ASN A 108 -8.15 -12.03 -5.23
N ILE A 109 -7.10 -11.59 -4.53
CA ILE A 109 -5.96 -10.87 -5.14
C ILE A 109 -5.30 -11.75 -6.21
N PHE A 110 -5.03 -13.02 -5.89
CA PHE A 110 -4.45 -13.98 -6.83
C PHE A 110 -5.35 -14.14 -8.07
N CYS A 111 -6.65 -14.33 -7.88
CA CYS A 111 -7.57 -14.51 -8.99
C CYS A 111 -7.61 -13.26 -9.88
N ILE A 112 -7.61 -12.05 -9.30
CA ILE A 112 -7.55 -10.81 -10.07
C ILE A 112 -6.26 -10.71 -10.88
N LEU A 113 -5.10 -11.02 -10.28
CA LEU A 113 -3.82 -10.95 -10.97
C LEU A 113 -3.71 -11.91 -12.16
N PHE A 114 -4.42 -13.04 -12.13
CA PHE A 114 -4.37 -14.09 -13.16
C PHE A 114 -5.54 -14.03 -14.15
N THR A 115 -6.60 -13.28 -13.85
CA THR A 115 -7.76 -13.06 -14.75
C THR A 115 -7.76 -11.69 -15.40
N ALA A 116 -6.85 -10.80 -15.00
CA ALA A 116 -6.69 -9.51 -15.64
C ALA A 116 -6.13 -9.66 -17.05
N GLU A 117 -6.67 -8.88 -17.98
CA GLU A 117 -6.17 -8.82 -19.36
C GLU A 117 -4.87 -8.02 -19.42
N ASP A 118 -4.85 -6.87 -18.72
CA ASP A 118 -3.75 -5.91 -18.71
C ASP A 118 -3.36 -5.46 -17.30
N TYR A 119 -2.19 -4.84 -17.18
CA TYR A 119 -1.69 -4.34 -15.89
C TYR A 119 -2.58 -3.22 -15.31
N LEU A 120 -3.22 -2.40 -16.15
CA LEU A 120 -4.17 -1.36 -15.73
C LEU A 120 -5.48 -1.99 -15.24
N ASP A 121 -5.98 -3.02 -15.91
CA ASP A 121 -7.18 -3.74 -15.50
C ASP A 121 -6.94 -4.43 -14.14
N ALA A 122 -5.78 -5.10 -13.98
CA ALA A 122 -5.36 -5.68 -12.70
C ALA A 122 -5.33 -4.61 -11.60
N PHE A 123 -4.71 -3.46 -11.85
CA PHE A 123 -4.65 -2.35 -10.90
C PHE A 123 -6.05 -1.85 -10.51
N ASN A 124 -6.92 -1.59 -11.49
CA ASN A 124 -8.27 -1.10 -11.25
C ASN A 124 -9.09 -2.10 -10.43
N LYS A 125 -9.01 -3.39 -10.76
CA LYS A 125 -9.67 -4.47 -10.00
C LYS A 125 -9.12 -4.58 -8.57
N LEU A 126 -7.81 -4.44 -8.36
CA LEU A 126 -7.19 -4.45 -7.03
C LEU A 126 -7.62 -3.25 -6.17
N VAL A 127 -7.72 -2.05 -6.76
CA VAL A 127 -8.19 -0.85 -6.04
C VAL A 127 -9.68 -0.97 -5.70
N ARG A 128 -10.49 -1.53 -6.61
CA ARG A 128 -11.93 -1.78 -6.40
C ARG A 128 -12.23 -2.73 -5.24
N LEU A 129 -11.30 -3.59 -4.83
CA LEU A 129 -11.46 -4.42 -3.64
C LEU A 129 -11.62 -3.60 -2.34
N GLY A 130 -11.23 -2.31 -2.34
CA GLY A 130 -11.47 -1.41 -1.20
C GLY A 130 -10.72 -1.82 0.08
N LEU A 131 -9.64 -2.60 -0.04
CA LEU A 131 -8.86 -3.11 1.08
C LEU A 131 -8.25 -1.96 1.89
N LYS A 132 -8.23 -2.09 3.22
CA LYS A 132 -7.73 -1.05 4.14
C LYS A 132 -6.58 -1.57 5.01
N GLY A 133 -5.62 -0.68 5.29
CA GLY A 133 -4.54 -0.94 6.24
C GLY A 133 -3.70 -2.17 5.87
N LEU A 134 -3.58 -3.12 6.80
CA LEU A 134 -2.78 -4.34 6.65
C LEU A 134 -3.20 -5.21 5.46
N GLN A 135 -4.47 -5.16 5.03
CA GLN A 135 -4.92 -5.90 3.85
C GLN A 135 -4.30 -5.37 2.55
N GLN A 136 -3.94 -4.08 2.49
CA GLN A 136 -3.23 -3.52 1.34
C GLN A 136 -1.79 -4.05 1.25
N GLU A 137 -1.17 -4.36 2.39
CA GLU A 137 0.14 -5.02 2.44
C GLU A 137 0.06 -6.44 1.86
N GLU A 138 -1.06 -7.14 2.05
CA GLU A 138 -1.27 -8.47 1.46
C GLU A 138 -1.25 -8.44 -0.07
N ILE A 139 -1.73 -7.37 -0.71
CA ILE A 139 -1.64 -7.19 -2.18
C ILE A 139 -0.18 -7.30 -2.63
N VAL A 140 0.70 -6.56 -1.96
CA VAL A 140 2.13 -6.53 -2.26
C VAL A 140 2.78 -7.89 -1.99
N SER A 141 2.46 -8.50 -0.85
CA SER A 141 2.99 -9.82 -0.46
C SER A 141 2.60 -10.91 -1.46
N VAL A 142 1.33 -10.93 -1.91
CA VAL A 142 0.84 -11.88 -2.93
C VAL A 142 1.51 -11.61 -4.27
N LEU A 143 1.67 -10.36 -4.69
CA LEU A 143 2.33 -10.01 -5.95
C LEU A 143 3.77 -10.51 -5.97
N ILE A 144 4.56 -10.24 -4.92
CA ILE A 144 5.93 -10.72 -4.80
C ILE A 144 5.99 -12.25 -4.71
N HIS A 145 5.08 -12.87 -3.96
CA HIS A 145 5.01 -14.34 -3.89
C HIS A 145 4.74 -14.95 -5.27
N CYS A 146 3.75 -14.43 -6.00
CA CYS A 146 3.44 -14.90 -7.34
C CYS A 146 4.65 -14.75 -8.26
N LEU A 147 5.28 -13.56 -8.28
CA LEU A 147 6.48 -13.28 -9.07
C LEU A 147 7.60 -14.32 -8.84
N LEU A 148 7.85 -14.70 -7.58
CA LEU A 148 8.90 -15.66 -7.25
C LEU A 148 8.54 -17.12 -7.56
N VAL A 149 7.25 -17.46 -7.71
CA VAL A 149 6.85 -18.83 -8.08
C VAL A 149 6.94 -19.05 -9.59
N TYR A 150 6.87 -18.01 -10.41
CA TYR A 150 7.10 -18.13 -11.84
C TYR A 150 8.52 -18.64 -12.15
N LYS A 151 8.66 -19.43 -13.23
CA LYS A 151 9.97 -19.89 -13.72
C LYS A 151 10.71 -18.83 -14.53
N VAL A 152 9.97 -17.94 -15.18
CA VAL A 152 10.48 -16.88 -16.05
C VAL A 152 9.95 -15.54 -15.54
N TYR A 153 10.80 -14.52 -15.57
CA TYR A 153 10.41 -13.17 -15.17
C TYR A 153 9.31 -12.63 -16.09
N ASN A 154 8.15 -12.31 -15.52
CA ASN A 154 7.06 -11.66 -16.23
C ASN A 154 7.03 -10.14 -15.89
N PRO A 155 7.26 -9.24 -16.86
CA PRO A 155 7.22 -7.80 -16.66
C PRO A 155 5.87 -7.25 -16.16
N PHE A 156 4.77 -7.96 -16.41
CA PHE A 156 3.42 -7.58 -15.96
C PHE A 156 3.38 -7.17 -14.48
N PHE A 157 3.97 -7.99 -13.59
CA PHE A 157 3.99 -7.72 -12.16
C PHE A 157 4.74 -6.44 -11.79
N ALA A 158 5.78 -6.09 -12.54
CA ALA A 158 6.51 -4.83 -12.33
C ALA A 158 5.69 -3.61 -12.75
N TYR A 159 4.90 -3.70 -13.83
CA TYR A 159 3.99 -2.63 -14.23
C TYR A 159 2.84 -2.44 -13.24
N VAL A 160 2.25 -3.52 -12.74
CA VAL A 160 1.24 -3.44 -11.67
C VAL A 160 1.83 -2.81 -10.40
N ALA A 161 3.04 -3.23 -10.00
CA ALA A 161 3.73 -2.67 -8.85
C ALA A 161 4.07 -1.19 -9.02
N GLN A 162 4.46 -0.77 -10.22
CA GLN A 162 4.69 0.64 -10.57
C GLN A 162 3.40 1.46 -10.39
N GLN A 163 2.28 0.99 -10.95
CA GLN A 163 1.02 1.70 -10.87
C GLN A 163 0.53 1.84 -9.42
N LEU A 164 0.71 0.79 -8.60
CA LEU A 164 0.43 0.84 -7.16
C LEU A 164 1.31 1.86 -6.43
N CYS A 165 2.61 1.91 -6.74
CA CYS A 165 3.53 2.89 -6.14
C CYS A 165 3.24 4.33 -6.56
N GLN A 166 2.69 4.55 -7.76
CA GLN A 166 2.27 5.87 -8.26
C GLN A 166 0.95 6.33 -7.64
N SER A 167 0.02 5.41 -7.38
CA SER A 167 -1.28 5.75 -6.81
C SER A 167 -1.20 6.15 -5.33
N ASN A 168 -0.39 5.46 -4.53
CA ASN A 168 -0.23 5.78 -3.12
C ASN A 168 1.18 5.46 -2.60
N ARG A 169 1.83 6.44 -1.96
CA ARG A 169 3.16 6.30 -1.35
C ARG A 169 3.23 5.17 -0.31
N LYS A 170 2.10 4.78 0.31
CA LYS A 170 2.03 3.64 1.24
C LYS A 170 2.50 2.34 0.59
N TYR A 171 2.17 2.10 -0.69
CA TYR A 171 2.61 0.90 -1.40
C TYR A 171 4.14 0.86 -1.54
N GLN A 172 4.81 1.99 -1.70
CA GLN A 172 6.28 2.02 -1.70
C GLN A 172 6.86 1.50 -0.39
N ALA A 173 6.25 1.83 0.76
CA ALA A 173 6.67 1.31 2.06
C ALA A 173 6.43 -0.20 2.18
N PHE A 174 5.27 -0.69 1.71
CA PHE A 174 4.96 -2.12 1.70
C PHE A 174 5.90 -2.92 0.78
N PHE A 175 6.23 -2.40 -0.40
CA PHE A 175 7.21 -3.04 -1.29
C PHE A 175 8.61 -3.07 -0.68
N LYS A 176 9.06 -1.97 -0.05
CA LYS A 176 10.34 -1.95 0.68
C LYS A 176 10.39 -3.03 1.75
N LYS A 177 9.36 -3.10 2.59
CA LYS A 177 9.25 -4.10 3.66
C LYS A 177 9.25 -5.52 3.08
N SER A 178 8.41 -5.80 2.09
CA SER A 178 8.30 -7.13 1.49
C SER A 178 9.58 -7.59 0.79
N ILE A 179 10.32 -6.67 0.15
CA ILE A 179 11.61 -7.01 -0.49
C ILE A 179 12.67 -7.26 0.57
N ASN A 180 12.77 -6.42 1.61
CA ASN A 180 13.75 -6.60 2.69
C ASN A 180 13.60 -7.97 3.36
N VAL A 181 12.37 -8.41 3.64
CA VAL A 181 12.12 -9.77 4.17
C VAL A 181 12.70 -10.85 3.22
N ARG A 182 12.58 -10.67 1.90
CA ARG A 182 13.15 -11.62 0.93
C ARG A 182 14.66 -11.53 0.79
N LEU A 183 15.26 -10.39 1.13
CA LEU A 183 16.71 -10.25 1.20
C LEU A 183 17.27 -10.90 2.46
N GLU A 184 16.58 -10.76 3.59
CA GLU A 184 16.94 -11.45 4.85
C GLU A 184 16.81 -12.98 4.68
N GLU A 185 15.80 -13.45 3.97
CA GLU A 185 15.56 -14.88 3.71
C GLU A 185 16.30 -15.42 2.46
N ILE A 186 17.27 -14.69 1.89
CA ILE A 186 17.83 -15.00 0.57
C ILE A 186 18.43 -16.41 0.45
N ASP A 187 18.94 -16.95 1.56
CA ASP A 187 19.52 -18.28 1.62
C ASP A 187 18.48 -19.39 1.46
N ASN A 188 17.21 -19.09 1.78
CA ASN A 188 16.07 -20.00 1.61
C ASN A 188 15.47 -19.91 0.19
N LEU A 189 15.84 -18.92 -0.62
CA LEU A 189 15.34 -18.80 -1.98
C LEU A 189 16.02 -19.81 -2.92
N LYS A 190 15.23 -20.35 -3.86
CA LYS A 190 15.77 -21.20 -4.92
C LYS A 190 16.64 -20.35 -5.86
N LYS A 191 17.72 -20.94 -6.40
CA LYS A 191 18.64 -20.28 -7.34
C LYS A 191 17.94 -19.61 -8.53
N ASN A 192 16.83 -20.18 -9.00
CA ASN A 192 16.05 -19.66 -10.12
C ASN A 192 15.21 -18.41 -9.76
N GLN A 193 14.98 -18.16 -8.48
CA GLN A 193 14.16 -17.03 -8.01
C GLN A 193 14.98 -15.74 -7.88
N ILE A 194 16.28 -15.85 -7.62
CA ILE A 194 17.23 -14.74 -7.54
C ILE A 194 17.22 -13.86 -8.81
N PRO A 195 17.36 -14.41 -10.05
CA PRO A 195 17.33 -13.58 -11.25
C PRO A 195 15.99 -12.87 -11.46
N ILE A 196 14.88 -13.48 -11.04
CA ILE A 196 13.54 -12.91 -11.14
C ILE A 196 13.40 -11.73 -10.17
N LEU A 197 13.79 -11.90 -8.91
CA LEU A 197 13.78 -10.82 -7.93
C LEU A 197 14.70 -9.67 -8.36
N ALA A 198 15.88 -10.00 -8.90
CA ALA A 198 16.82 -9.00 -9.41
C ALA A 198 16.27 -8.22 -10.61
N SER A 199 15.59 -8.88 -11.56
CA SER A 199 14.89 -8.21 -12.66
C SER A 199 13.79 -7.28 -12.16
N PHE A 200 12.99 -7.76 -11.21
CA PHE A 200 11.90 -6.97 -10.62
C PHE A 200 12.45 -5.72 -9.94
N LEU A 201 13.46 -5.88 -9.08
CA LEU A 201 14.07 -4.75 -8.36
C LEU A 201 14.70 -3.77 -9.34
N ALA A 202 15.41 -4.24 -10.36
CA ALA A 202 16.01 -3.38 -11.39
C ALA A 202 14.96 -2.51 -12.10
N LYS A 203 13.83 -3.10 -12.52
CA LYS A 203 12.73 -2.34 -13.15
C LYS A 203 12.12 -1.31 -12.19
N MET A 204 11.95 -1.65 -10.92
CA MET A 204 11.41 -0.74 -9.90
C MET A 204 12.35 0.44 -9.59
N LEU A 205 13.67 0.23 -9.65
CA LEU A 205 14.67 1.30 -9.48
C LEU A 205 14.68 2.25 -10.69
N ARG A 206 14.63 1.69 -11.91
CA ARG A 206 14.58 2.44 -13.17
C ARG A 206 13.34 3.33 -13.25
N ASN A 207 12.17 2.78 -12.93
CA ASN A 207 10.92 3.52 -12.94
C ASN A 207 10.77 4.49 -11.74
N HIS A 208 11.79 4.63 -10.90
CA HIS A 208 11.81 5.46 -9.69
C HIS A 208 10.73 5.15 -8.64
N SER A 209 10.05 4.02 -8.75
CA SER A 209 9.07 3.52 -7.78
C SER A 209 9.72 3.19 -6.43
N LEU A 210 10.97 2.69 -6.47
CA LEU A 210 11.78 2.41 -5.29
C LEU A 210 13.15 3.11 -5.40
N PRO A 211 13.67 3.69 -4.31
CA PRO A 211 15.03 4.23 -4.28
C PRO A 211 16.08 3.12 -4.10
N ILE A 212 17.30 3.37 -4.59
CA ILE A 212 18.46 2.45 -4.43
C ILE A 212 18.81 2.19 -2.96
N THR A 213 18.37 3.06 -2.04
CA THR A 213 18.51 2.92 -0.59
C THR A 213 17.84 1.67 -0.03
N ILE A 214 17.07 0.92 -0.81
CA ILE A 214 16.55 -0.40 -0.40
C ILE A 214 17.67 -1.40 -0.12
N LEU A 215 18.82 -1.27 -0.77
CA LEU A 215 20.00 -2.09 -0.54
C LEU A 215 20.80 -1.69 0.73
N LYS A 216 20.35 -0.68 1.48
CA LYS A 216 21.04 -0.23 2.70
C LYS A 216 21.02 -1.27 3.82
N ASN A 217 19.99 -2.11 3.85
CA ASN A 217 19.81 -3.15 4.87
C ASN A 217 20.64 -4.40 4.56
N VAL A 218 21.38 -4.42 3.45
CA VAL A 218 22.27 -5.52 3.11
C VAL A 218 23.58 -5.34 3.87
N ASP A 219 24.03 -6.38 4.56
CA ASP A 219 25.30 -6.38 5.29
C ASP A 219 26.49 -6.51 4.32
N TRP A 220 27.03 -5.36 3.89
CA TRP A 220 28.13 -5.30 2.92
C TRP A 220 29.45 -5.91 3.43
N GLY A 221 29.62 -6.04 4.74
CA GLY A 221 30.81 -6.65 5.36
C GLY A 221 30.83 -8.18 5.31
N SER A 222 29.66 -8.83 5.19
CA SER A 222 29.51 -10.29 5.24
C SER A 222 28.50 -10.78 4.21
N LEU A 223 28.80 -10.55 2.93
CA LEU A 223 27.90 -10.93 1.83
C LEU A 223 27.96 -12.43 1.52
N ASN A 224 26.83 -13.12 1.62
CA ASN A 224 26.68 -14.49 1.13
C ASN A 224 26.81 -14.57 -0.39
N LYS A 225 27.26 -15.72 -0.92
CA LYS A 225 27.42 -15.95 -2.38
C LYS A 225 26.13 -15.68 -3.17
N LEU A 226 24.97 -16.01 -2.59
CA LEU A 226 23.67 -15.76 -3.20
C LEU A 226 23.32 -14.25 -3.19
N MET A 227 23.61 -13.55 -2.11
CA MET A 227 23.43 -12.10 -2.00
C MET A 227 24.32 -11.34 -2.99
N VAL A 228 25.60 -11.71 -3.11
CA VAL A 228 26.50 -11.15 -4.13
C VAL A 228 25.92 -11.36 -5.53
N SER A 229 25.42 -12.57 -5.82
CA SER A 229 24.79 -12.86 -7.12
C SER A 229 23.56 -12.00 -7.37
N PHE A 230 22.70 -11.81 -6.36
CA PHE A 230 21.51 -10.97 -6.44
C PHE A 230 21.84 -9.50 -6.70
N VAL A 231 22.70 -8.90 -5.88
CA VAL A 231 23.09 -7.49 -6.00
C VAL A 231 23.76 -7.26 -7.35
N ARG A 232 24.67 -8.16 -7.77
CA ARG A 232 25.32 -8.10 -9.08
C ARG A 232 24.32 -8.11 -10.22
N GLN A 233 23.40 -9.08 -10.26
CA GLN A 233 22.41 -9.17 -11.32
C GLN A 233 21.47 -7.96 -11.36
N THR A 234 21.12 -7.42 -10.20
CA THR A 234 20.27 -6.22 -10.10
C THR A 234 21.00 -5.02 -10.70
N LEU A 235 22.23 -4.76 -10.26
CA LEU A 235 23.00 -3.59 -10.71
C LEU A 235 23.37 -3.69 -12.19
N ILE A 236 23.73 -4.87 -12.70
CA ILE A 236 23.99 -5.07 -14.14
C ILE A 236 22.75 -4.71 -14.96
N LYS A 237 21.56 -5.20 -14.58
CA LYS A 237 20.30 -4.90 -15.29
C LYS A 237 19.93 -3.42 -15.24
N VAL A 238 20.18 -2.76 -14.10
CA VAL A 238 19.97 -1.31 -13.99
C VAL A 238 20.93 -0.57 -14.93
N LEU A 239 22.22 -0.88 -14.90
CA LEU A 239 23.24 -0.15 -15.68
C LEU A 239 23.20 -0.44 -17.18
N GLN A 240 22.74 -1.62 -17.60
CA GLN A 240 22.64 -1.99 -19.02
C GLN A 240 21.44 -1.31 -19.70
N ASP A 241 20.33 -1.16 -19.00
CA ASP A 241 19.09 -0.67 -19.59
C ASP A 241 18.79 0.82 -19.27
N SER A 242 19.72 1.55 -18.63
CA SER A 242 19.49 2.95 -18.24
C SER A 242 20.47 3.91 -18.93
N ASP A 243 20.00 5.14 -19.16
CA ASP A 243 20.81 6.23 -19.73
C ASP A 243 21.69 6.92 -18.68
N GLU A 244 22.54 7.88 -19.11
CA GLU A 244 23.60 8.43 -18.22
C GLU A 244 22.97 9.29 -17.15
N GLU A 245 21.97 10.07 -17.56
CA GLU A 245 21.15 10.90 -16.69
C GLU A 245 20.29 10.05 -15.76
N GLU A 246 19.65 8.99 -16.25
CA GLU A 246 18.85 8.08 -15.43
C GLU A 246 19.71 7.39 -14.37
N THR A 247 20.88 6.90 -14.76
CA THR A 247 21.85 6.29 -13.85
C THR A 247 22.24 7.30 -12.77
N THR A 248 22.58 8.51 -13.16
CA THR A 248 22.91 9.60 -12.23
C THR A 248 21.76 9.86 -11.25
N ASN A 249 20.52 9.97 -11.74
CA ASN A 249 19.34 10.21 -10.92
C ASN A 249 19.03 9.10 -9.91
N ILE A 250 19.26 7.82 -10.29
CA ILE A 250 19.08 6.68 -9.40
C ILE A 250 20.06 6.74 -8.23
N PHE A 251 21.34 7.01 -8.51
CA PHE A 251 22.41 6.99 -7.50
C PHE A 251 22.50 8.28 -6.68
N LEU A 252 22.13 9.45 -7.25
CA LEU A 252 22.04 10.71 -6.51
C LEU A 252 21.06 10.65 -5.32
N LYS A 253 19.99 9.86 -5.42
CA LYS A 253 19.05 9.69 -4.29
C LYS A 253 19.71 9.06 -3.07
N ALA A 254 20.80 8.31 -3.24
CA ALA A 254 21.59 7.78 -2.12
C ALA A 254 22.58 8.81 -1.56
N SER A 255 23.10 9.74 -2.36
CA SER A 255 24.06 10.75 -1.91
C SER A 255 23.42 11.83 -1.02
N LYS A 256 22.14 12.13 -1.23
CA LYS A 256 21.40 13.16 -0.47
C LYS A 256 21.30 12.92 1.04
N ASN A 257 21.53 11.70 1.53
CA ASN A 257 21.41 11.40 2.95
C ASN A 257 22.81 11.19 3.59
N PRO A 258 23.27 12.10 4.47
CA PRO A 258 24.60 12.02 5.07
C PRO A 258 24.85 10.73 5.88
N THR A 259 23.80 10.17 6.49
CA THR A 259 23.88 8.96 7.33
C THR A 259 24.21 7.68 6.55
N LEU A 260 24.13 7.71 5.21
CA LEU A 260 24.36 6.55 4.35
C LEU A 260 25.80 6.43 3.85
N GLN A 261 26.78 7.02 4.54
CA GLN A 261 28.18 6.98 4.11
C GLN A 261 28.72 5.55 3.92
N PHE A 262 28.60 4.69 4.94
CA PHE A 262 29.03 3.28 4.84
C PHE A 262 28.35 2.51 3.71
N PHE A 263 27.06 2.80 3.45
CA PHE A 263 26.33 2.22 2.32
C PHE A 263 26.89 2.67 0.97
N ARG A 264 27.23 3.96 0.83
CA ARG A 264 27.82 4.51 -0.41
C ARG A 264 29.20 3.93 -0.68
N GLU A 265 30.04 3.81 0.35
CA GLU A 265 31.36 3.21 0.25
C GLU A 265 31.26 1.72 -0.11
N GLY A 266 30.39 0.96 0.58
CA GLY A 266 30.14 -0.44 0.28
C GLY A 266 29.63 -0.66 -1.15
N LEU A 267 28.69 0.16 -1.60
CA LEU A 267 28.16 0.09 -2.97
C LEU A 267 29.24 0.49 -3.99
N THR A 268 30.04 1.52 -3.72
CA THR A 268 31.15 1.95 -4.59
C THR A 268 32.21 0.87 -4.75
N LEU A 269 32.59 0.22 -3.65
CA LEU A 269 33.50 -0.93 -3.64
C LEU A 269 32.91 -2.12 -4.38
N PHE A 270 31.61 -2.36 -4.24
CA PHE A 270 30.95 -3.44 -4.96
C PHE A 270 30.92 -3.21 -6.49
N LEU A 271 30.63 -1.97 -6.90
CA LEU A 271 30.67 -1.57 -8.30
C LEU A 271 32.09 -1.75 -8.91
N SER A 272 33.16 -1.38 -8.19
CA SER A 272 34.52 -1.49 -8.70
C SER A 272 35.08 -2.92 -8.66
N HIS A 273 34.91 -3.64 -7.56
CA HIS A 273 35.55 -4.95 -7.36
C HIS A 273 34.70 -6.11 -7.86
N PHE A 274 33.38 -6.09 -7.65
CA PHE A 274 32.52 -7.27 -7.90
C PHE A 274 31.83 -7.23 -9.26
N LEU A 275 31.52 -6.05 -9.80
CA LEU A 275 30.97 -5.95 -11.15
C LEU A 275 32.06 -6.05 -12.20
N ILE A 276 33.10 -5.20 -12.16
CA ILE A 276 34.08 -5.10 -13.26
C ILE A 276 34.96 -6.36 -13.35
N LYS A 277 35.50 -6.88 -12.25
CA LYS A 277 36.39 -8.07 -12.29
C LYS A 277 35.68 -9.34 -12.75
N ASN A 278 34.41 -9.53 -12.39
CA ASN A 278 33.66 -10.75 -12.72
C ASN A 278 32.78 -10.62 -13.97
N ALA A 279 32.43 -9.41 -14.42
CA ALA A 279 31.75 -9.20 -15.70
C ALA A 279 32.65 -9.56 -16.90
N SER A 280 33.97 -9.54 -16.71
CA SER A 280 34.98 -9.92 -17.72
C SER A 280 34.84 -11.35 -18.26
N LYS A 281 34.11 -12.23 -17.56
CA LYS A 281 33.97 -13.64 -17.94
C LYS A 281 32.75 -13.95 -18.81
N ASP A 282 31.73 -13.10 -18.82
CA ASP A 282 30.39 -13.44 -19.38
C ASP A 282 29.84 -12.42 -20.39
N ILE A 283 30.54 -11.30 -20.67
CA ILE A 283 29.98 -10.17 -21.43
C ILE A 283 30.89 -9.80 -22.62
N SER A 284 30.29 -9.53 -23.79
CA SER A 284 30.96 -9.00 -24.98
C SER A 284 31.66 -7.66 -24.71
N ASP A 285 32.88 -7.48 -25.24
CA ASP A 285 33.77 -6.34 -24.95
C ASP A 285 33.10 -4.96 -25.02
N LYS A 286 32.24 -4.72 -26.03
CA LYS A 286 31.50 -3.45 -26.18
C LYS A 286 30.51 -3.17 -25.05
N LYS A 287 29.85 -4.20 -24.53
CA LYS A 287 28.93 -4.06 -23.38
C LYS A 287 29.69 -3.88 -22.07
N LEU A 288 30.93 -4.38 -22.01
CA LEU A 288 31.80 -4.21 -20.85
C LEU A 288 32.38 -2.79 -20.78
N GLU A 289 32.76 -2.21 -21.92
CA GLU A 289 33.13 -0.78 -22.01
C GLU A 289 31.98 0.14 -21.61
N LEU A 290 30.77 -0.11 -22.13
CA LEU A 290 29.58 0.64 -21.69
C LEU A 290 29.36 0.49 -20.19
N LEU A 291 29.44 -0.72 -19.65
CA LEU A 291 29.23 -0.96 -18.22
C LEU A 291 30.29 -0.26 -17.36
N THR A 292 31.55 -0.25 -17.77
CA THR A 292 32.62 0.45 -17.03
C THR A 292 32.42 1.96 -17.04
N ASN A 293 31.98 2.55 -18.16
CA ASN A 293 31.62 3.97 -18.22
C ASN A 293 30.42 4.29 -17.32
N ARG A 294 29.37 3.46 -17.35
CA ARG A 294 28.19 3.60 -16.48
C ARG A 294 28.54 3.49 -15.00
N VAL A 295 29.47 2.59 -14.65
CA VAL A 295 29.97 2.45 -13.27
C VAL A 295 30.70 3.72 -12.83
N LYS A 296 31.53 4.34 -13.68
CA LYS A 296 32.19 5.62 -13.36
C LYS A 296 31.17 6.72 -13.12
N VAL A 297 30.12 6.82 -13.94
CA VAL A 297 29.03 7.79 -13.77
C VAL A 297 28.28 7.54 -12.46
N ALA A 298 27.97 6.29 -12.13
CA ALA A 298 27.32 5.92 -10.87
C ALA A 298 28.19 6.29 -9.64
N GLN A 299 29.50 6.03 -9.70
CA GLN A 299 30.44 6.40 -8.63
C GLN A 299 30.55 7.91 -8.47
N ALA A 300 30.63 8.66 -9.58
CA ALA A 300 30.60 10.12 -9.55
C ALA A 300 29.31 10.65 -8.91
N ALA A 301 28.16 10.05 -9.23
CA ALA A 301 26.87 10.41 -8.64
C ALA A 301 26.79 10.11 -7.13
N LEU A 302 27.43 9.03 -6.65
CA LEU A 302 27.46 8.68 -5.22
C LEU A 302 28.36 9.61 -4.40
N ASN A 303 29.45 10.09 -5.01
CA ASN A 303 30.46 10.95 -4.39
C ASN A 303 30.15 12.45 -4.49
N ARG A 304 29.11 12.84 -5.25
CA ARG A 304 28.51 14.17 -5.19
C ARG A 304 27.77 14.33 -3.85
N CYS A 305 28.54 14.61 -2.80
CA CYS A 305 28.06 15.21 -1.55
C CYS A 305 27.84 16.70 -1.73
#